data_AF-A0A1J9QSM8-F1
#
_entry.id   AF-A0A1J9QSM8-F1
#
_cell.length_a   1.000
_cell.length_b   1.000
_cell.length_c   1.000
_cell.angle_alpha   90.00
_cell.angle_beta   90.00
_cell.angle_gamma   90.00
#
_symmetry.space_group_name_H-M   'P 1'
#
loop_
_entity.id
_entity.type
_entity.pdbx_description
1 polymer ?
#
loop_
_entity_poly.entity_id
_entity_poly.type
_entity_poly.pdbx_seq_one_letter_code
_entity_poly.pdbx_strand_id
1 'polypeptide(L)'
;MADFTGKSRPNGEVVLGDVEHDGRVILYVIKADQTSYINYIKPLIFAEELGFPHLISVIDTRDEWFYAVHPERMVPSLKDKDDVTGEKIIVFEGTACLQYLAAKFDHAGEWSGRTAWEKAQVLSWTAFQTAGLGATAKYWLYFLRGYPTRQNPEPMPKTCAKLHANTLKAWHMLEGRLALPGQQYVALPDRPTLADLSYFPFAMPWMFGFFGVDIKDWPNIARWSELMLARPAIKRVMERAPTIGH
;
A
#
# COMPACT_ATOMS: atom_id res chain seq x y z
N MET A 1 -11.48 28.28 31.94
CA MET A 1 -12.03 26.92 31.74
C MET A 1 -12.34 26.80 30.27
N ALA A 2 -11.52 26.09 29.50
CA ALA A 2 -11.77 25.86 28.09
C ALA A 2 -12.78 24.72 27.96
N ASP A 3 -13.89 25.02 27.30
CA ASP A 3 -15.04 24.15 27.11
C ASP A 3 -14.71 23.11 26.02
N PHE A 4 -14.16 21.96 26.43
CA PHE A 4 -13.94 20.82 25.54
C PHE A 4 -15.25 20.02 25.41
N THR A 5 -16.19 20.55 24.63
CA THR A 5 -17.27 19.74 24.05
C THR A 5 -16.73 18.94 22.86
N GLY A 6 -15.68 18.15 23.10
CA GLY A 6 -15.00 17.35 22.10
C GLY A 6 -15.83 16.13 21.74
N LYS A 7 -16.67 16.22 20.71
CA LYS A 7 -17.13 15.02 20.00
C LYS A 7 -15.87 14.25 19.58
N SER A 8 -15.68 13.04 20.10
CA SER A 8 -14.62 12.13 19.67
C SER A 8 -14.69 12.02 18.15
N ARG A 9 -13.63 12.46 17.48
CA ARG A 9 -13.51 12.39 16.02
C ARG A 9 -13.51 10.92 15.60
N PRO A 10 -14.22 10.54 14.52
CA PRO A 10 -14.32 9.15 14.11
C PRO A 10 -12.94 8.58 13.72
N ASN A 11 -12.74 7.27 13.93
CA ASN A 11 -11.54 6.60 13.46
C ASN A 11 -11.44 6.68 11.94
N GLY A 12 -10.25 6.99 11.42
CA GLY A 12 -10.02 7.19 10.00
C GLY A 12 -10.68 8.45 9.44
N GLU A 13 -11.00 9.46 10.26
CA GLU A 13 -11.45 10.77 9.78
C GLU A 13 -10.51 11.33 8.69
N VAL A 14 -11.09 11.96 7.66
CA VAL A 14 -10.33 12.64 6.61
C VAL A 14 -10.08 14.10 7.02
N VAL A 15 -8.84 14.52 7.01
CA VAL A 15 -8.39 15.90 7.28
C VAL A 15 -7.51 16.41 6.13
N LEU A 16 -7.14 17.68 6.16
CA LEU A 16 -6.33 18.32 5.11
C LEU A 16 -4.99 18.85 5.68
N GLY A 17 -3.91 18.64 4.94
CA GLY A 17 -2.60 19.23 5.24
C GLY A 17 -1.85 18.61 6.42
N ASP A 18 -0.88 19.34 6.97
CA ASP A 18 -0.20 18.89 8.19
C ASP A 18 -1.01 19.27 9.42
N VAL A 19 -1.41 18.27 10.22
CA VAL A 19 -2.21 18.45 11.44
C VAL A 19 -1.42 18.04 12.66
N GLU A 20 -1.68 18.66 13.82
CA GLU A 20 -1.06 18.25 15.07
C GLU A 20 -1.41 16.80 15.43
N HIS A 21 -0.46 16.10 16.05
CA HIS A 21 -0.67 14.73 16.50
C HIS A 21 -1.62 14.72 17.71
N ASP A 22 -2.69 13.94 17.64
CA ASP A 22 -3.73 13.86 18.67
C ASP A 22 -3.81 12.48 19.36
N GLY A 23 -2.73 11.71 19.30
CA GLY A 23 -2.69 10.32 19.77
C GLY A 23 -3.01 9.29 18.68
N ARG A 24 -3.43 9.73 17.49
CA ARG A 24 -3.70 8.86 16.34
C ARG A 24 -2.56 8.93 15.32
N VAL A 25 -2.30 7.81 14.64
CA VAL A 25 -1.39 7.81 13.48
C VAL A 25 -1.98 8.67 12.37
N ILE A 26 -1.19 9.58 11.79
CA ILE A 26 -1.61 10.37 10.64
C ILE A 26 -1.04 9.71 9.39
N LEU A 27 -1.93 9.15 8.56
CA LEU A 27 -1.58 8.57 7.27
C LEU A 27 -1.73 9.64 6.19
N TYR A 28 -0.62 10.04 5.56
CA TYR A 28 -0.63 11.01 4.48
C TYR A 28 -0.96 10.35 3.14
N VAL A 29 -1.94 10.92 2.45
CA VAL A 29 -2.43 10.47 1.14
C VAL A 29 -2.61 11.68 0.22
N ILE A 30 -2.77 11.43 -1.07
CA ILE A 30 -3.14 12.47 -2.04
C ILE A 30 -4.57 12.28 -2.50
N LYS A 31 -5.17 13.37 -2.99
CA LYS A 31 -6.49 13.32 -3.63
C LYS A 31 -6.54 12.18 -4.65
N ALA A 32 -7.56 11.34 -4.53
CA ALA A 32 -7.70 10.16 -5.36
C ALA A 32 -7.91 10.55 -6.84
N ASP A 33 -7.13 9.95 -7.73
CA ASP A 33 -7.38 9.89 -9.17
C ASP A 33 -7.57 8.42 -9.57
N GLN A 34 -7.65 8.13 -10.87
CA GLN A 34 -7.84 6.77 -11.38
C GLN A 34 -6.86 5.72 -10.81
N THR A 35 -5.66 6.14 -10.39
CA THR A 35 -4.57 5.24 -9.98
C THR A 35 -3.81 5.68 -8.74
N SER A 36 -3.95 6.91 -8.28
CA SER A 36 -3.12 7.48 -7.20
C SER A 36 -3.29 6.76 -5.87
N TYR A 37 -4.46 6.17 -5.63
CA TYR A 37 -4.76 5.45 -4.40
C TYR A 37 -4.13 4.06 -4.28
N ILE A 38 -3.69 3.47 -5.39
CA ILE A 38 -3.17 2.09 -5.44
C ILE A 38 -2.03 1.86 -4.43
N ASN A 39 -1.13 2.83 -4.24
CA ASN A 39 -0.03 2.64 -3.29
C ASN A 39 -0.43 2.93 -1.85
N TYR A 40 -1.27 3.95 -1.60
CA TYR A 40 -1.62 4.35 -0.23
C TYR A 40 -2.77 3.53 0.38
N ILE A 41 -3.48 2.69 -0.38
CA ILE A 41 -4.44 1.75 0.22
C ILE A 41 -3.79 0.71 1.12
N LYS A 42 -2.49 0.40 0.96
CA LYS A 42 -1.81 -0.60 1.79
C LYS A 42 -1.93 -0.30 3.30
N PRO A 43 -1.48 0.87 3.80
CA PRO A 43 -1.65 1.22 5.21
C PRO A 43 -3.12 1.45 5.61
N LEU A 44 -3.99 1.90 4.70
CA LEU A 44 -5.42 2.07 4.99
C LEU A 44 -6.12 0.73 5.24
N ILE A 45 -5.85 -0.28 4.39
CA ILE A 45 -6.33 -1.65 4.59
C ILE A 45 -5.82 -2.16 5.92
N PHE A 46 -4.54 -1.95 6.22
CA PHE A 46 -3.97 -2.46 7.45
C PHE A 46 -4.57 -1.80 8.70
N ALA A 47 -4.89 -0.51 8.62
CA ALA A 47 -5.62 0.20 9.67
C ALA A 47 -7.02 -0.38 9.91
N GLU A 48 -7.73 -0.76 8.86
CA GLU A 48 -9.04 -1.42 8.95
C GLU A 48 -8.97 -2.88 9.44
N GLU A 49 -7.91 -3.60 9.08
CA GLU A 49 -7.68 -4.99 9.53
C GLU A 49 -7.35 -5.06 11.03
N LEU A 50 -6.54 -4.13 11.53
CA LEU A 50 -6.14 -4.08 12.94
C LEU A 50 -7.03 -3.18 13.81
N GLY A 51 -7.83 -2.31 13.20
CA GLY A 51 -8.74 -1.40 13.91
C GLY A 51 -8.02 -0.33 14.73
N PHE A 52 -6.77 0.03 14.40
CA PHE A 52 -6.02 1.02 15.18
C PHE A 52 -6.51 2.47 14.94
N PRO A 53 -6.34 3.37 15.94
CA PRO A 53 -6.71 4.77 15.80
C PRO A 53 -5.83 5.51 14.77
N HIS A 54 -6.45 6.12 13.77
CA HIS A 54 -5.74 6.87 12.73
C HIS A 54 -6.55 8.04 12.16
N LEU A 55 -5.83 8.93 11.50
CA LEU A 55 -6.29 10.00 10.64
C LEU A 55 -5.84 9.73 9.21
N ILE A 56 -6.67 10.12 8.24
CA ILE A 56 -6.30 10.15 6.83
C ILE A 56 -6.11 11.62 6.46
N SER A 57 -4.88 12.07 6.27
CA SER A 57 -4.61 13.45 5.86
C SER A 57 -4.36 13.55 4.36
N VAL A 58 -5.20 14.31 3.67
CA VAL A 58 -5.06 14.62 2.25
C VAL A 58 -4.14 15.83 2.10
N ILE A 59 -3.06 15.66 1.36
CA ILE A 59 -2.00 16.67 1.21
C ILE A 59 -1.78 17.06 -0.25
N ASP A 60 -1.15 18.21 -0.46
CA ASP A 60 -0.46 18.53 -1.72
C ASP A 60 1.02 18.19 -1.54
N THR A 61 1.53 17.26 -2.34
CA THR A 61 2.94 16.84 -2.28
C THR A 61 3.91 17.97 -2.64
N ARG A 62 3.42 19.10 -3.19
CA ARG A 62 4.23 20.27 -3.53
C ARG A 62 4.44 21.22 -2.35
N ASP A 63 3.69 21.05 -1.26
CA ASP A 63 3.84 21.90 -0.07
C ASP A 63 5.24 21.76 0.53
N GLU A 64 5.85 22.90 0.93
CA GLU A 64 7.24 22.93 1.43
C GLU A 64 7.45 22.12 2.71
N TRP A 65 6.44 22.07 3.59
CA TRP A 65 6.54 21.31 4.84
C TRP A 65 6.70 19.79 4.59
N PHE A 66 6.22 19.28 3.45
CA PHE A 66 6.21 17.85 3.17
C PHE A 66 7.61 17.29 2.87
N TYR A 67 8.60 18.13 2.53
CA TYR A 67 10.00 17.70 2.40
C TYR A 67 10.56 17.14 3.70
N ALA A 68 10.09 17.62 4.85
CA ALA A 68 10.48 17.10 6.16
C ALA A 68 9.82 15.74 6.47
N VAL A 69 8.80 15.33 5.69
CA VAL A 69 8.13 14.03 5.82
C VAL A 69 8.69 13.02 4.82
N HIS A 70 8.83 13.42 3.56
CA HIS A 70 9.31 12.54 2.49
C HIS A 70 10.27 13.29 1.56
N PRO A 71 11.54 12.86 1.40
CA PRO A 71 12.53 13.57 0.59
C PRO A 71 12.13 13.66 -0.90
N GLU A 72 11.53 12.60 -1.46
CA GLU A 72 10.95 12.63 -2.81
C GLU A 72 9.50 13.13 -2.91
N ARG A 73 8.89 13.53 -1.78
CA ARG A 73 7.49 13.98 -1.72
C ARG A 73 6.47 12.98 -2.27
N MET A 74 6.59 11.72 -1.84
CA MET A 74 5.69 10.64 -2.26
C MET A 74 4.79 10.17 -1.10
N VAL A 75 3.66 9.55 -1.46
CA VAL A 75 2.77 8.85 -0.54
C VAL A 75 2.70 7.35 -0.90
N PRO A 76 2.40 6.45 0.05
CA PRO A 76 2.11 6.74 1.46
C PRO A 76 3.35 7.12 2.27
N SER A 77 3.13 8.02 3.23
CA SER A 77 3.99 8.31 4.36
C SER A 77 3.11 8.53 5.59
N LEU A 78 3.69 8.50 6.78
CA LEU A 78 2.95 8.71 8.01
C LEU A 78 3.72 9.55 9.02
N LYS A 79 2.94 10.19 9.89
CA LYS A 79 3.42 10.84 11.11
C LYS A 79 2.80 10.17 12.32
N ASP A 80 3.63 9.92 13.31
CA ASP A 80 3.19 9.42 14.61
C ASP A 80 4.05 10.07 15.72
N LYS A 81 3.83 9.66 16.96
CA LYS A 81 4.61 10.04 18.13
C LYS A 81 5.00 8.77 18.89
N ASP A 82 6.23 8.72 19.36
CA ASP A 82 6.67 7.64 20.24
C ASP A 82 5.98 7.78 21.60
N ASP A 83 5.37 6.69 22.09
CA ASP A 83 4.60 6.72 23.32
C ASP A 83 5.48 6.78 24.58
N VAL A 84 6.79 6.47 24.45
CA VAL A 84 7.75 6.46 25.56
C VAL A 84 8.59 7.73 25.58
N THR A 85 9.21 8.10 24.46
CA THR A 85 10.11 9.25 24.35
C THR A 85 9.37 10.54 24.02
N GLY A 86 8.15 10.44 23.48
CA GLY A 86 7.40 11.58 22.97
C GLY A 86 7.98 12.17 21.67
N GLU A 87 8.98 11.52 21.07
CA GLU A 87 9.62 11.99 19.85
C GLU A 87 8.67 11.89 18.66
N LYS A 88 8.81 12.84 17.73
CA LYS A 88 8.09 12.82 16.46
C LYS A 88 8.63 11.67 15.61
N ILE A 89 7.72 10.81 15.16
CA ILE A 89 8.01 9.72 14.23
C ILE A 89 7.53 10.13 12.84
N ILE A 90 8.43 10.01 11.86
CA ILE A 90 8.12 10.13 10.44
C ILE A 90 8.56 8.84 9.77
N VAL A 91 7.64 8.20 9.03
CA VAL A 91 7.96 7.01 8.23
C VAL A 91 7.51 7.26 6.80
N PHE A 92 8.44 7.10 5.86
CA PHE A 92 8.20 7.15 4.43
C PHE A 92 8.51 5.77 3.81
N GLU A 93 8.12 5.54 2.56
CA GLU A 93 8.04 4.23 1.90
C GLU A 93 6.91 3.33 2.42
N GLY A 94 6.08 2.83 1.51
CA GLY A 94 4.89 2.04 1.87
C GLY A 94 5.22 0.74 2.63
N THR A 95 6.32 0.08 2.28
CA THR A 95 6.77 -1.11 3.01
C THR A 95 7.26 -0.78 4.40
N ALA A 96 8.02 0.30 4.58
CA ALA A 96 8.45 0.72 5.91
C ALA A 96 7.27 1.18 6.77
N CYS A 97 6.27 1.85 6.17
CA CYS A 97 5.02 2.18 6.85
C CYS A 97 4.31 0.92 7.36
N LEU A 98 4.16 -0.12 6.53
CA LEU A 98 3.55 -1.39 6.96
C LEU A 98 4.34 -2.06 8.10
N GLN A 99 5.67 -2.09 8.00
CA GLN A 99 6.53 -2.68 9.04
C GLN A 99 6.42 -1.92 10.36
N TYR A 100 6.43 -0.59 10.32
CA TYR A 100 6.24 0.27 11.49
C TYR A 100 4.88 0.03 12.14
N LEU A 101 3.80 0.07 11.36
CA LEU A 101 2.44 -0.16 11.84
C LEU A 101 2.29 -1.56 12.45
N ALA A 102 2.94 -2.58 11.88
CA ALA A 102 2.90 -3.93 12.43
C ALA A 102 3.66 -4.00 13.76
N ALA A 103 4.84 -3.40 13.84
CA ALA A 103 5.59 -3.31 15.09
C ALA A 103 4.78 -2.60 16.19
N LYS A 104 3.99 -1.59 15.83
CA LYS A 104 3.17 -0.82 16.78
C LYS A 104 1.85 -1.49 17.17
N PHE A 105 1.17 -2.18 16.25
CA PHE A 105 -0.21 -2.63 16.46
C PHE A 105 -0.46 -4.14 16.24
N ASP A 106 0.44 -4.88 15.58
CA ASP A 106 0.31 -6.33 15.34
C ASP A 106 1.02 -7.14 16.45
N HIS A 107 0.63 -6.92 17.70
CA HIS A 107 1.30 -7.53 18.87
C HIS A 107 1.28 -9.06 18.87
N ALA A 108 0.27 -9.67 18.26
CA ALA A 108 0.14 -11.12 18.15
C ALA A 108 0.97 -11.71 17.00
N GLY A 109 1.55 -10.88 16.13
CA GLY A 109 2.31 -11.34 14.96
C GLY A 109 1.45 -12.02 13.90
N GLU A 110 0.17 -11.65 13.80
CA GLU A 110 -0.77 -12.25 12.83
C GLU A 110 -0.35 -11.91 11.40
N TRP A 111 0.07 -10.66 11.18
CA TRP A 111 0.43 -10.12 9.87
C TRP A 111 1.94 -10.11 9.62
N SER A 112 2.73 -9.90 10.66
CA SER A 112 4.19 -9.81 10.62
C SER A 112 4.89 -11.15 10.86
N GLY A 113 4.19 -12.14 11.39
CA GLY A 113 4.71 -13.46 11.75
C GLY A 113 5.00 -13.61 13.24
N ARG A 114 4.70 -14.79 13.77
CA ARG A 114 4.79 -15.17 15.18
C ARG A 114 6.15 -15.80 15.52
N THR A 115 6.80 -16.40 14.54
CA THR A 115 8.11 -17.06 14.70
C THR A 115 9.18 -16.40 13.83
N ALA A 116 10.46 -16.69 14.10
CA ALA A 116 11.56 -16.23 13.26
C ALA A 116 11.41 -16.71 11.81
N TRP A 117 10.90 -17.92 11.60
CA TRP A 117 10.64 -18.45 10.26
C TRP A 117 9.54 -17.67 9.55
N GLU A 118 8.39 -17.45 10.21
CA GLU A 118 7.28 -16.70 9.59
C GLU A 118 7.70 -15.27 9.25
N LYS A 119 8.41 -14.59 10.18
CA LYS A 119 8.93 -13.23 9.96
C LYS A 119 9.88 -13.18 8.76
N ALA A 120 10.76 -14.18 8.60
CA ALA A 120 11.67 -14.25 7.46
C ALA A 120 10.93 -14.45 6.14
N GLN A 121 9.87 -15.27 6.12
CA GLN A 121 9.04 -15.46 4.93
C GLN A 121 8.30 -14.17 4.56
N VAL A 122 7.63 -13.54 5.53
CA VAL A 122 6.91 -12.27 5.31
C VAL A 122 7.85 -11.20 4.79
N LEU A 123 8.98 -10.97 5.48
CA LEU A 123 9.95 -9.95 5.08
C LEU A 123 10.50 -10.20 3.69
N SER A 124 10.85 -11.45 3.37
CA SER A 124 11.41 -11.81 2.06
C SER A 124 10.44 -11.50 0.92
N TRP A 125 9.16 -11.89 1.05
CA TRP A 125 8.15 -11.62 0.04
C TRP A 125 7.78 -10.15 -0.07
N THR A 126 7.70 -9.43 1.07
CA THR A 126 7.46 -7.99 1.10
C THR A 126 8.62 -7.19 0.47
N ALA A 127 9.87 -7.54 0.79
CA ALA A 127 11.05 -6.91 0.20
C ALA A 127 11.14 -7.19 -1.31
N PHE A 128 10.85 -8.42 -1.72
CA PHE A 128 10.79 -8.80 -3.13
C PHE A 128 9.74 -8.00 -3.91
N GLN A 129 8.57 -7.75 -3.31
CA GLN A 129 7.54 -6.90 -3.92
C GLN A 129 8.05 -5.47 -4.13
N THR A 130 8.69 -4.92 -3.10
CA THR A 130 9.17 -3.53 -3.07
C THR A 130 10.24 -3.30 -4.15
N ALA A 131 11.26 -4.15 -4.16
CA ALA A 131 12.41 -4.03 -5.07
C ALA A 131 12.10 -4.52 -6.50
N GLY A 132 11.14 -5.43 -6.66
CA GLY A 132 10.80 -6.06 -7.94
C GLY A 132 9.55 -5.47 -8.57
N LEU A 133 8.40 -6.10 -8.29
CA LEU A 133 7.12 -5.81 -8.96
C LEU A 133 6.71 -4.33 -8.80
N GLY A 134 6.77 -3.79 -7.58
CA GLY A 134 6.33 -2.43 -7.28
C GLY A 134 7.12 -1.38 -8.07
N ALA A 135 8.45 -1.45 -8.02
CA ALA A 135 9.31 -0.55 -8.76
C ALA A 135 9.13 -0.70 -10.28
N THR A 136 9.17 -1.93 -10.79
CA THR A 136 9.09 -2.20 -12.23
C THR A 136 7.74 -1.77 -12.81
N ALA A 137 6.64 -2.11 -12.15
CA ALA A 137 5.29 -1.80 -12.59
C ALA A 137 5.03 -0.29 -12.57
N LYS A 138 5.52 0.43 -11.54
CA LYS A 138 5.44 1.91 -11.47
C LYS A 138 6.11 2.56 -12.67
N TYR A 139 7.35 2.17 -12.99
CA TYR A 139 8.06 2.73 -14.15
C TYR A 139 7.43 2.29 -15.48
N TRP A 140 6.91 1.07 -15.56
CA TRP A 140 6.22 0.65 -16.76
C TRP A 140 5.00 1.52 -17.05
N LEU A 141 4.13 1.73 -16.06
CA LEU A 141 2.97 2.62 -16.19
C LEU A 141 3.37 4.04 -16.57
N TYR A 142 4.46 4.52 -15.96
CA TYR A 142 5.02 5.83 -16.26
C TYR A 142 5.41 5.99 -17.73
N PHE A 143 6.17 5.05 -18.29
CA PHE A 143 6.58 5.11 -19.70
C PHE A 143 5.47 4.74 -20.68
N LEU A 144 4.54 3.86 -20.30
CA LEU A 144 3.40 3.48 -21.13
C LEU A 144 2.40 4.63 -21.30
N ARG A 145 2.17 5.43 -20.24
CA ARG A 145 1.16 6.50 -20.20
C ARG A 145 1.73 7.92 -20.37
N GLY A 146 3.03 8.05 -20.59
CA GLY A 146 3.65 9.30 -21.04
C GLY A 146 4.53 9.99 -20.02
N TYR A 147 5.83 9.86 -20.27
CA TYR A 147 6.87 10.77 -19.83
C TYR A 147 7.39 11.58 -21.05
N PRO A 148 7.82 12.86 -20.94
CA PRO A 148 7.96 13.69 -19.74
C PRO A 148 6.66 14.24 -19.14
N THR A 149 5.56 14.17 -19.87
CA THR A 149 4.23 14.53 -19.37
C THR A 149 3.19 13.58 -19.96
N ARG A 150 2.16 13.21 -19.18
CA ARG A 150 1.00 12.46 -19.69
C ARG A 150 0.32 13.18 -20.87
N GLN A 151 0.56 14.48 -21.00
CA GLN A 151 0.02 15.38 -22.03
C GLN A 151 0.80 15.31 -23.36
N ASN A 152 2.12 15.05 -23.32
CA ASN A 152 2.97 14.90 -24.50
C ASN A 152 3.95 13.72 -24.32
N PRO A 153 3.46 12.46 -24.44
CA PRO A 153 4.27 11.27 -24.26
C PRO A 153 5.34 11.14 -25.34
N GLU A 154 6.60 10.97 -24.96
CA GLU A 154 7.64 10.50 -25.89
C GLU A 154 7.70 8.96 -25.86
N PRO A 155 7.43 8.27 -26.98
CA PRO A 155 7.37 6.81 -26.98
C PRO A 155 8.77 6.20 -26.78
N MET A 156 8.88 5.27 -25.83
CA MET A 156 10.10 4.48 -25.59
C MET A 156 9.84 2.97 -25.75
N PRO A 157 9.62 2.45 -26.98
CA PRO A 157 9.09 1.09 -27.19
C PRO A 157 9.97 -0.02 -26.58
N LYS A 158 11.30 0.07 -26.72
CA LYS A 158 12.23 -0.92 -26.16
C LYS A 158 12.20 -0.92 -24.62
N THR A 159 12.14 0.26 -24.00
CA THR A 159 12.04 0.41 -22.54
C THR A 159 10.72 -0.17 -22.03
N CYS A 160 9.60 0.20 -22.67
CA CYS A 160 8.28 -0.33 -22.34
C CYS A 160 8.24 -1.86 -22.47
N ALA A 161 8.77 -2.42 -23.56
CA ALA A 161 8.82 -3.87 -23.76
C ALA A 161 9.65 -4.58 -22.67
N LYS A 162 10.79 -4.02 -22.27
CA LYS A 162 11.62 -4.58 -21.20
C LYS A 162 10.94 -4.54 -19.84
N LEU A 163 10.31 -3.42 -19.49
CA LEU A 163 9.59 -3.27 -18.22
C LEU A 163 8.33 -4.13 -18.17
N HIS A 164 7.63 -4.28 -19.30
CA HIS A 164 6.53 -5.22 -19.46
C HIS A 164 7.00 -6.65 -19.18
N ALA A 165 8.03 -7.13 -19.88
CA ALA A 165 8.57 -8.48 -19.69
C ALA A 165 9.03 -8.75 -18.24
N ASN A 166 9.64 -7.76 -17.59
CA ASN A 166 10.03 -7.87 -16.18
C ASN A 166 8.81 -7.95 -15.24
N THR A 167 7.73 -7.20 -15.54
CA THR A 167 6.47 -7.26 -14.77
C THR A 167 5.80 -8.63 -14.92
N LEU A 168 5.72 -9.15 -16.14
CA LEU A 168 5.21 -10.51 -16.40
C LEU A 168 6.00 -11.57 -15.64
N LYS A 169 7.34 -11.47 -15.64
CA LYS A 169 8.20 -12.37 -14.87
C LYS A 169 7.83 -12.36 -13.39
N ALA A 170 7.58 -11.19 -12.81
CA ALA A 170 7.16 -11.06 -11.42
C ALA A 170 5.80 -11.72 -11.14
N TRP A 171 4.81 -11.55 -12.02
CA TRP A 171 3.53 -12.26 -11.90
C TRP A 171 3.68 -13.77 -12.09
N HIS A 172 4.51 -14.27 -13.00
CA HIS A 172 4.77 -15.71 -13.11
C HIS A 172 5.40 -16.30 -11.84
N MET A 173 6.28 -15.56 -11.16
CA MET A 173 6.84 -16.00 -9.87
C MET A 173 5.78 -16.02 -8.77
N LEU A 174 4.91 -15.01 -8.71
CA LEU A 174 3.80 -14.97 -7.75
C LEU A 174 2.79 -16.09 -8.01
N GLU A 175 2.47 -16.36 -9.27
CA GLU A 175 1.60 -17.46 -9.68
C GLU A 175 2.18 -18.81 -9.28
N GLY A 176 3.46 -19.06 -9.56
CA GLY A 176 4.15 -20.28 -9.12
C GLY A 176 4.19 -20.42 -7.59
N ARG A 177 4.31 -19.30 -6.86
CA ARG A 177 4.22 -19.29 -5.39
C ARG A 177 2.83 -19.70 -4.92
N LEU A 178 1.78 -19.11 -5.47
CA LEU A 178 0.38 -19.38 -5.09
C LEU A 178 -0.15 -20.74 -5.59
N ALA A 179 0.56 -21.39 -6.52
CA ALA A 179 0.28 -22.74 -6.99
C ALA A 179 0.79 -23.85 -6.05
N LEU A 180 1.59 -23.51 -5.02
CA LEU A 180 2.10 -24.51 -4.08
C LEU A 180 0.94 -25.18 -3.31
N PRO A 181 1.03 -26.49 -2.99
CA PRO A 181 -0.04 -27.19 -2.28
C PRO A 181 -0.42 -26.51 -0.96
N GLY A 182 -1.71 -26.22 -0.79
CA GLY A 182 -2.24 -25.56 0.41
C GLY A 182 -1.93 -24.06 0.52
N GLN A 183 -1.25 -23.45 -0.46
CA GLN A 183 -0.85 -22.05 -0.41
C GLN A 183 -2.02 -21.12 -0.79
N GLN A 184 -2.71 -20.58 0.21
CA GLN A 184 -3.80 -19.63 -0.02
C GLN A 184 -3.31 -18.19 -0.17
N TYR A 185 -2.23 -17.82 0.53
CA TYR A 185 -1.67 -16.47 0.64
C TYR A 185 -0.17 -16.42 0.25
N VAL A 186 0.41 -15.23 0.13
CA VAL A 186 1.74 -15.06 -0.47
C VAL A 186 2.86 -15.62 0.41
N ALA A 187 3.01 -15.12 1.64
CA ALA A 187 4.13 -15.50 2.50
C ALA A 187 3.86 -16.78 3.29
N LEU A 188 2.69 -16.88 3.90
CA LEU A 188 2.23 -18.03 4.68
C LEU A 188 1.07 -18.73 3.95
N PRO A 189 0.88 -20.04 4.11
CA PRO A 189 -0.14 -20.76 3.37
C PRO A 189 -1.57 -20.48 3.86
N ASP A 190 -1.74 -20.21 5.15
CA ASP A 190 -3.01 -20.26 5.87
C ASP A 190 -3.66 -18.90 6.13
N ARG A 191 -2.88 -17.81 6.14
CA ARG A 191 -3.38 -16.46 6.46
C ARG A 191 -2.65 -15.35 5.68
N PRO A 192 -3.30 -14.19 5.46
CA PRO A 192 -2.66 -13.06 4.82
C PRO A 192 -1.63 -12.42 5.76
N THR A 193 -0.67 -11.74 5.16
CA THR A 193 0.44 -11.08 5.86
C THR A 193 0.74 -9.73 5.24
N LEU A 194 1.74 -9.01 5.75
CA LEU A 194 2.24 -7.80 5.11
C LEU A 194 2.69 -8.02 3.66
N ALA A 195 3.07 -9.25 3.30
CA ALA A 195 3.37 -9.58 1.91
C ALA A 195 2.12 -9.43 1.03
N ASP A 196 0.99 -10.02 1.44
CA ASP A 196 -0.27 -9.95 0.71
C ASP A 196 -0.74 -8.52 0.50
N LEU A 197 -0.68 -7.68 1.54
CA LEU A 197 -0.99 -6.25 1.44
C LEU A 197 -0.06 -5.53 0.45
N SER A 198 1.21 -5.91 0.38
CA SER A 198 2.17 -5.32 -0.54
C SER A 198 1.91 -5.69 -2.00
N TYR A 199 1.55 -6.95 -2.29
CA TYR A 199 1.24 -7.40 -3.65
C TYR A 199 -0.12 -6.95 -4.14
N PHE A 200 -1.12 -6.92 -3.24
CA PHE A 200 -2.53 -6.75 -3.58
C PHE A 200 -2.79 -5.61 -4.57
N PRO A 201 -2.25 -4.39 -4.38
CA PRO A 201 -2.57 -3.29 -5.28
C PRO A 201 -2.11 -3.47 -6.73
N PHE A 202 -1.08 -4.31 -6.97
CA PHE A 202 -0.54 -4.58 -8.30
C PHE A 202 -1.04 -5.90 -8.90
N ALA A 203 -1.95 -6.59 -8.20
CA ALA A 203 -2.43 -7.90 -8.61
C ALA A 203 -3.96 -8.02 -8.53
N MET A 204 -4.70 -6.92 -8.36
CA MET A 204 -6.15 -6.89 -8.54
C MET A 204 -6.54 -7.22 -10.00
N PRO A 205 -7.69 -7.88 -10.25
CA PRO A 205 -8.09 -8.30 -11.60
C PRO A 205 -8.08 -7.18 -12.65
N TRP A 206 -8.56 -6.00 -12.29
CA TRP A 206 -8.61 -4.86 -13.21
C TRP A 206 -7.23 -4.28 -13.54
N MET A 207 -6.21 -4.49 -12.68
CA MET A 207 -4.85 -4.02 -12.94
C MET A 207 -4.21 -4.75 -14.12
N PHE A 208 -4.47 -6.04 -14.28
CA PHE A 208 -3.96 -6.81 -15.42
C PHE A 208 -4.44 -6.20 -16.75
N GLY A 209 -5.72 -5.86 -16.85
CA GLY A 209 -6.26 -5.14 -18.01
C GLY A 209 -5.64 -3.74 -18.18
N PHE A 210 -5.37 -3.04 -17.08
CA PHE A 210 -4.67 -1.74 -17.12
C PHE A 210 -3.25 -1.84 -17.68
N PHE A 211 -2.63 -3.00 -17.52
CA PHE A 211 -1.32 -3.39 -18.03
C PHE A 211 -1.39 -4.06 -19.42
N GLY A 212 -2.57 -4.23 -20.02
CA GLY A 212 -2.73 -4.81 -21.36
C GLY A 212 -2.56 -6.33 -21.42
N VAL A 213 -2.82 -7.01 -20.30
CA VAL A 213 -2.78 -8.48 -20.19
C VAL A 213 -4.08 -9.01 -19.58
N ASP A 214 -4.34 -10.32 -19.69
CA ASP A 214 -5.51 -10.96 -19.08
C ASP A 214 -5.11 -11.75 -17.84
N ILE A 215 -5.76 -11.49 -16.70
CA ILE A 215 -5.50 -12.23 -15.45
C ILE A 215 -5.77 -13.74 -15.59
N LYS A 216 -6.53 -14.18 -16.61
CA LYS A 216 -6.76 -15.60 -16.89
C LYS A 216 -5.47 -16.39 -17.14
N ASP A 217 -4.37 -15.74 -17.53
CA ASP A 217 -3.06 -16.37 -17.67
C ASP A 217 -2.39 -16.65 -16.30
N TRP A 218 -2.95 -16.14 -15.20
CA TRP A 218 -2.50 -16.32 -13.81
C TRP A 218 -3.68 -16.71 -12.89
N PRO A 219 -4.24 -17.92 -13.03
CA PRO A 219 -5.44 -18.33 -12.31
C PRO A 219 -5.25 -18.39 -10.78
N ASN A 220 -4.06 -18.68 -10.26
CA ASN A 220 -3.82 -18.68 -8.82
C ASN A 220 -3.77 -17.26 -8.26
N ILE A 221 -3.22 -16.31 -9.01
CA ILE A 221 -3.34 -14.88 -8.68
C ILE A 221 -4.80 -14.46 -8.70
N ALA A 222 -5.58 -14.83 -9.73
CA ALA A 222 -7.01 -14.51 -9.80
C ALA A 222 -7.77 -14.98 -8.55
N ARG A 223 -7.61 -16.25 -8.18
CA ARG A 223 -8.20 -16.84 -6.96
C ARG A 223 -7.78 -16.09 -5.70
N TRP A 224 -6.48 -15.83 -5.53
CA TRP A 224 -5.97 -15.12 -4.36
C TRP A 224 -6.48 -13.68 -4.29
N SER A 225 -6.59 -12.99 -5.42
CA SER A 225 -7.11 -11.62 -5.47
C SER A 225 -8.59 -11.55 -5.12
N GLU A 226 -9.39 -12.53 -5.55
CA GLU A 226 -10.79 -12.66 -5.12
C GLU A 226 -10.90 -12.93 -3.62
N LEU A 227 -10.03 -13.80 -3.07
CA LEU A 227 -9.95 -14.07 -1.64
C LEU A 227 -9.60 -12.81 -0.83
N MET A 228 -8.70 -11.98 -1.33
CA MET A 228 -8.35 -10.70 -0.72
C MET A 228 -9.49 -9.68 -0.84
N LEU A 229 -10.11 -9.54 -2.02
CA LEU A 229 -11.25 -8.63 -2.23
C LEU A 229 -12.48 -8.98 -1.39
N ALA A 230 -12.65 -10.25 -1.03
CA ALA A 230 -13.73 -10.71 -0.15
C ALA A 230 -13.54 -10.27 1.32
N ARG A 231 -12.34 -9.82 1.72
CA ARG A 231 -12.08 -9.38 3.10
C ARG A 231 -12.84 -8.08 3.40
N PRO A 232 -13.57 -7.98 4.54
CA PRO A 232 -14.37 -6.79 4.84
C PRO A 232 -13.58 -5.48 4.90
N ALA A 233 -12.37 -5.50 5.46
CA ALA A 233 -11.49 -4.33 5.53
C ALA A 233 -11.10 -3.85 4.12
N ILE A 234 -10.68 -4.77 3.25
CA ILE A 234 -10.31 -4.47 1.87
C ILE A 234 -11.51 -3.90 1.11
N LYS A 235 -12.69 -4.52 1.23
CA LYS A 235 -13.89 -4.02 0.57
C LYS A 235 -14.21 -2.58 0.97
N ARG A 236 -14.21 -2.27 2.28
CA ARG A 236 -14.46 -0.90 2.78
C ARG A 236 -13.44 0.10 2.23
N VAL A 237 -12.15 -0.26 2.20
CA VAL A 237 -11.12 0.62 1.65
C VAL A 237 -11.27 0.80 0.15
N MET A 238 -11.59 -0.25 -0.61
CA MET A 238 -11.78 -0.15 -2.06
C MET A 238 -13.01 0.69 -2.44
N GLU A 239 -14.06 0.69 -1.61
CA GLU A 239 -15.22 1.56 -1.77
C GLU A 239 -14.90 3.02 -1.44
N ARG A 240 -14.08 3.24 -0.40
CA ARG A 240 -13.80 4.57 0.14
C ARG A 240 -12.62 5.29 -0.53
N ALA A 241 -11.55 4.59 -0.84
CA ALA A 241 -10.30 5.17 -1.32
C ALA A 241 -10.47 6.03 -2.59
N PRO A 242 -11.29 5.65 -3.59
CA PRO A 242 -11.53 6.47 -4.77
C PRO A 242 -12.19 7.82 -4.49
N THR A 243 -12.83 8.00 -3.33
CA THR A 243 -13.53 9.24 -2.96
C THR A 243 -12.73 10.14 -2.02
N ILE A 244 -11.51 9.73 -1.62
CA ILE A 244 -10.70 10.52 -0.68
C ILE A 244 -10.21 11.82 -1.35
N GLY A 245 -10.51 12.96 -0.72
CA GLY A 245 -10.14 14.30 -1.19
C GLY A 245 -11.10 14.92 -2.22
N HIS A 246 -12.30 14.34 -2.39
CA HIS A 246 -13.39 14.87 -3.22
C HIS A 246 -14.52 15.42 -2.37
#